data_AF-A0A2X4UWQ3-F1
#
_entry.id   AF-A0A2X4UWQ3-F1
#
_cell.length_a   1.000
_cell.length_b   1.000
_cell.length_c   1.000
_cell.angle_alpha   90.00
_cell.angle_beta   90.00
_cell.angle_gamma   90.00
#
_symmetry.space_group_name_H-M   'P 1'
#
loop_
_entity.id
_entity.type
_entity.pdbx_description
1 polymer ?
#
loop_
_entity_poly.entity_id
_entity_poly.type
_entity_poly.pdbx_seq_one_letter_code
_entity_poly.pdbx_strand_id
1 'polypeptide(L)'
;MRQFLLDAYHVQLHQALSRSRDPQLAAIAAKSLKEADYHLRFSRGWMIRLGDGNAVSHQKIQQALDNLWRFTAELFHADDLELALAEQGIAADPRQLEAPWRALVDDTLRLATLTLPEEQAFRHGGKQGRHSEHLGPLLAEMQFLQRSYPNSNW
;
A
#
# COMPACT_ATOMS: atom_id res chain seq x y z
N MET A 1 10.00 2.90 4.39
CA MET A 1 8.67 3.35 4.85
C MET A 1 7.56 3.09 3.83
N ARG A 2 7.40 3.89 2.76
CA ARG A 2 6.32 3.72 1.75
C ARG A 2 6.12 2.26 1.33
N GLN A 3 7.23 1.60 0.97
CA GLN A 3 7.23 0.20 0.54
C GLN A 3 6.62 -0.72 1.59
N PHE A 4 7.01 -0.59 2.87
CA PHE A 4 6.49 -1.41 3.96
C PHE A 4 4.98 -1.24 4.18
N LEU A 5 4.49 0.01 4.19
CA LEU A 5 3.06 0.29 4.38
C LEU A 5 2.21 -0.35 3.27
N LEU A 6 2.69 -0.28 2.02
CA LEU A 6 2.03 -0.90 0.87
C LEU A 6 2.18 -2.42 0.83
N ASP A 7 3.35 -2.98 1.15
CA ASP A 7 3.55 -4.43 1.15
C ASP A 7 2.69 -5.10 2.23
N ALA A 8 2.63 -4.49 3.41
CA ALA A 8 1.74 -4.94 4.49
C ALA A 8 0.28 -4.97 4.02
N TYR A 9 -0.14 -4.00 3.21
CA TYR A 9 -1.49 -3.93 2.64
C TYR A 9 -1.69 -4.97 1.52
N HIS A 10 -0.74 -5.08 0.59
CA HIS A 10 -0.81 -6.01 -0.54
C HIS A 10 -0.89 -7.47 -0.10
N VAL A 11 -0.21 -7.86 0.99
CA VAL A 11 -0.37 -9.20 1.55
C VAL A 11 -1.83 -9.45 1.96
N GLN A 12 -2.46 -8.53 2.71
CA GLN A 12 -3.87 -8.67 3.12
C GLN A 12 -4.81 -8.66 1.92
N LEU A 13 -4.60 -7.71 1.00
CA LEU A 13 -5.41 -7.54 -0.20
C LEU A 13 -5.35 -8.77 -1.11
N HIS A 14 -4.15 -9.24 -1.46
CA HIS A 14 -4.00 -10.39 -2.35
C HIS A 14 -4.43 -11.69 -1.69
N GLN A 15 -4.27 -11.83 -0.36
CA GLN A 15 -4.82 -12.95 0.38
C GLN A 15 -6.35 -12.98 0.32
N ALA A 16 -7.02 -11.83 0.48
CA ALA A 16 -8.47 -11.72 0.33
C ALA A 16 -8.91 -11.98 -1.12
N LEU A 17 -8.29 -11.30 -2.10
CA LEU A 17 -8.66 -11.41 -3.52
C LEU A 17 -8.37 -12.78 -4.12
N SER A 18 -7.41 -13.56 -3.59
CA SER A 18 -7.19 -14.95 -4.02
C SER A 18 -8.40 -15.87 -3.80
N ARG A 19 -9.38 -15.41 -2.99
CA ARG A 19 -10.65 -16.10 -2.72
C ARG A 19 -11.82 -15.48 -3.47
N SER A 20 -11.55 -14.56 -4.40
CA SER A 20 -12.57 -13.93 -5.25
C SER A 20 -13.36 -14.97 -6.04
N ARG A 21 -14.65 -14.70 -6.24
CA ARG A 21 -15.52 -15.45 -7.16
C ARG A 21 -15.20 -15.18 -8.63
N ASP A 22 -14.49 -14.09 -8.93
CA ASP A 22 -13.92 -13.88 -10.26
C ASP A 22 -12.63 -14.70 -10.41
N PRO A 23 -12.59 -15.68 -11.33
CA PRO A 23 -11.45 -16.58 -11.44
C PRO A 23 -10.18 -15.89 -11.94
N GLN A 24 -10.30 -14.80 -12.70
CA GLN A 24 -9.16 -14.05 -13.23
C GLN A 24 -8.51 -13.21 -12.11
N LEU A 25 -9.32 -12.50 -11.32
CA LEU A 25 -8.83 -11.76 -10.15
C LEU A 25 -8.20 -12.71 -9.13
N ALA A 26 -8.85 -13.84 -8.83
CA ALA A 26 -8.31 -14.83 -7.92
C ALA A 26 -6.95 -15.37 -8.40
N ALA A 27 -6.82 -15.69 -9.69
CA ALA A 27 -5.57 -16.20 -10.27
C ALA A 27 -4.43 -15.16 -10.25
N ILE A 28 -4.73 -13.89 -10.55
CA ILE A 28 -3.75 -12.79 -10.46
C ILE A 28 -3.30 -12.63 -9.00
N ALA A 29 -4.25 -12.51 -8.07
CA ALA A 29 -3.96 -12.31 -6.66
C ALA A 29 -3.16 -13.47 -6.05
N ALA A 30 -3.45 -14.72 -6.41
CA ALA A 30 -2.69 -15.89 -5.94
C ALA A 30 -1.22 -15.87 -6.39
N LYS A 31 -0.93 -15.30 -7.56
CA LYS A 31 0.46 -15.10 -8.03
C LYS A 31 1.11 -13.92 -7.31
N SER A 32 0.43 -12.77 -7.29
CA SER A 32 0.92 -11.54 -6.66
C SER A 32 1.15 -11.68 -5.16
N LEU A 33 0.39 -12.52 -4.45
CA LEU A 33 0.56 -12.78 -3.03
C LEU A 33 1.98 -13.29 -2.72
N LYS A 34 2.50 -14.21 -3.56
CA LYS A 34 3.86 -14.74 -3.37
C LYS A 34 4.90 -13.64 -3.45
N GLU A 35 4.76 -12.74 -4.43
CA GLU A 35 5.67 -11.59 -4.59
C GLU A 35 5.53 -10.60 -3.42
N ALA A 36 4.29 -10.31 -3.00
CA ALA A 36 4.00 -9.43 -1.87
C ALA A 36 4.61 -9.94 -0.56
N ASP A 37 4.61 -11.25 -0.32
CA ASP A 37 5.28 -11.84 0.84
C ASP A 37 6.81 -11.59 0.83
N TYR A 38 7.45 -11.71 -0.34
CA TYR A 38 8.87 -11.38 -0.49
C TYR A 38 9.14 -9.89 -0.27
N HIS A 39 8.31 -9.01 -0.84
CA HIS A 39 8.43 -7.57 -0.66
C HIS A 39 8.27 -7.20 0.82
N LEU A 40 7.25 -7.73 1.49
CA LEU A 40 6.99 -7.51 2.90
C LEU A 40 8.18 -7.98 3.76
N ARG A 41 8.72 -9.17 3.49
CA ARG A 41 9.90 -9.66 4.22
C ARG A 41 11.08 -8.69 4.07
N PHE A 42 11.32 -8.18 2.87
CA PHE A 42 12.40 -7.23 2.61
C PHE A 42 12.16 -5.88 3.31
N SER A 43 10.98 -5.28 3.11
CA SER A 43 10.67 -3.95 3.60
C SER A 43 10.53 -3.92 5.12
N ARG A 44 9.92 -4.94 5.74
CA ARG A 44 9.89 -5.14 7.19
C ARG A 44 11.29 -5.32 7.77
N GLY A 45 12.15 -6.09 7.10
CA GLY A 45 13.54 -6.24 7.52
C GLY A 45 14.31 -4.92 7.56
N TRP A 46 14.08 -4.03 6.59
CA TRP A 46 14.67 -2.68 6.59
C TRP A 46 14.06 -1.74 7.62
N MET A 47 12.75 -1.85 7.88
CA MET A 47 12.10 -1.11 8.98
C MET A 47 12.80 -1.37 10.30
N ILE A 48 12.99 -2.65 10.66
CA ILE A 48 13.61 -3.05 11.92
C ILE A 48 15.09 -2.62 11.96
N ARG A 49 15.87 -2.87 10.90
CA ARG A 49 17.30 -2.49 10.88
C ARG A 49 17.53 -0.98 10.99
N LEU A 50 16.67 -0.16 10.39
CA LEU A 50 16.81 1.28 10.42
C LEU A 50 16.30 1.86 11.75
N GLY A 51 15.18 1.33 12.24
CA GLY A 51 14.57 1.76 13.51
C GLY A 51 15.42 1.37 14.70
N ASP A 52 15.75 0.09 14.85
CA ASP A 52 16.63 -0.41 15.92
C ASP A 52 18.13 -0.34 15.53
N GLY A 53 18.47 0.67 14.72
CA GLY A 53 19.82 0.91 14.21
C GLY A 53 20.58 1.93 15.07
N ASN A 54 21.16 2.94 14.42
CA ASN A 54 21.77 4.06 15.13
C ASN A 54 20.79 5.25 15.22
N ALA A 55 21.14 6.25 16.03
CA ALA A 55 20.29 7.43 16.25
C ALA A 55 19.89 8.14 14.93
N VAL A 56 20.78 8.20 13.94
CA VAL A 56 20.51 8.85 12.65
C VAL A 56 19.55 8.03 11.81
N SER A 57 19.74 6.71 11.71
CA SER A 57 18.83 5.85 10.96
C SER A 57 17.45 5.80 11.60
N HIS A 58 17.41 5.72 12.94
CA HIS A 58 16.19 5.72 13.74
C HIS A 58 15.38 7.00 13.49
N GLN A 59 16.01 8.17 13.64
CA GLN A 59 15.35 9.46 13.42
C GLN A 59 14.81 9.57 11.98
N LYS A 60 15.59 9.14 10.97
CA LYS A 60 15.18 9.21 9.57
C LYS A 60 13.98 8.32 9.26
N ILE A 61 13.94 7.10 9.80
CA ILE A 61 12.82 6.19 9.52
C ILE A 61 11.56 6.59 10.30
N GLN A 62 11.71 7.14 11.52
CA GLN A 62 10.60 7.76 12.26
C GLN A 62 10.02 8.94 11.47
N GLN A 63 10.87 9.86 11.01
CA GLN A 63 10.40 11.00 10.21
C GLN A 63 9.72 10.56 8.90
N ALA A 64 10.21 9.48 8.27
CA ALA A 64 9.54 8.91 7.11
C ALA A 64 8.15 8.34 7.45
N LEU A 65 7.97 7.76 8.65
CA LEU A 65 6.68 7.28 9.14
C LEU A 65 5.71 8.44 9.29
N ASP A 66 6.12 9.45 10.07
CA ASP A 66 5.34 10.65 10.38
C ASP A 66 4.89 11.34 9.08
N ASN A 67 5.79 11.47 8.10
CA ASN A 67 5.51 12.13 6.83
C ASN A 67 4.52 11.38 5.93
N LEU A 68 4.41 10.06 6.05
CA LEU A 68 3.60 9.24 5.15
C LEU A 68 2.30 8.73 5.78
N TRP A 69 2.20 8.76 7.11
CA TRP A 69 1.08 8.18 7.85
C TRP A 69 -0.27 8.74 7.42
N ARG A 70 -0.38 10.05 7.18
CA ARG A 70 -1.63 10.69 6.76
C ARG A 70 -2.31 10.07 5.54
N PHE A 71 -1.57 9.36 4.68
CA PHE A 71 -2.08 8.71 3.47
C PHE A 71 -2.57 7.27 3.67
N THR A 72 -2.34 6.65 4.84
CA THR A 72 -2.75 5.26 5.08
C THR A 72 -4.27 5.11 5.17
N ALA A 73 -5.01 6.19 5.45
CA ALA A 73 -6.47 6.19 5.48
C ALA A 73 -7.09 5.73 4.14
N GLU A 74 -6.49 6.11 3.01
CA GLU A 74 -7.01 5.71 1.69
C GLU A 74 -6.95 4.19 1.46
N LEU A 75 -6.07 3.46 2.15
CA LEU A 75 -5.97 2.00 2.03
C LEU A 75 -7.24 1.29 2.52
N PHE A 76 -7.99 1.91 3.43
CA PHE A 76 -9.18 1.32 4.06
C PHE A 76 -10.47 2.07 3.71
N HIS A 77 -10.35 3.13 2.92
CA HIS A 77 -11.51 3.82 2.35
C HIS A 77 -12.16 2.93 1.30
N ALA A 78 -13.43 2.58 1.53
CA ALA A 78 -14.26 1.83 0.59
C ALA A 78 -15.23 2.79 -0.13
N ASP A 79 -15.26 2.74 -1.45
CA ASP A 79 -16.30 3.40 -2.25
C ASP A 79 -17.48 2.45 -2.57
N ASP A 80 -18.54 3.02 -3.15
CA ASP A 80 -19.77 2.26 -3.46
C ASP A 80 -19.52 1.07 -4.41
N LEU A 81 -18.54 1.19 -5.32
CA LEU A 81 -18.18 0.13 -6.26
C LEU A 81 -17.48 -1.03 -5.53
N GLU A 82 -16.50 -0.72 -4.68
CA GLU A 82 -15.79 -1.70 -3.87
C GLU A 82 -16.75 -2.47 -2.96
N LEU A 83 -17.70 -1.76 -2.33
CA LEU A 83 -18.73 -2.38 -1.49
C LEU A 83 -19.65 -3.29 -2.29
N ALA A 84 -20.20 -2.81 -3.41
CA ALA A 84 -21.08 -3.60 -4.27
C ALA A 84 -20.41 -4.87 -4.82
N LEU A 85 -19.12 -4.81 -5.16
CA LEU A 85 -18.35 -5.97 -5.62
C LEU A 85 -17.95 -6.90 -4.47
N ALA A 86 -17.70 -6.37 -3.27
CA ALA A 86 -17.42 -7.18 -2.09
C ALA A 86 -18.66 -7.98 -1.65
N GLU A 87 -19.85 -7.39 -1.70
CA GLU A 87 -21.13 -8.08 -1.46
C GLU A 87 -21.37 -9.27 -2.42
N GLN A 88 -20.89 -9.14 -3.66
CA GLN A 88 -20.95 -10.20 -4.66
C GLN A 88 -19.84 -11.26 -4.49
N GLY A 89 -18.87 -11.03 -3.59
CA GLY A 89 -17.70 -11.87 -3.39
C GLY A 89 -16.62 -11.73 -4.48
N ILE A 90 -16.62 -10.61 -5.23
CA ILE A 90 -15.67 -10.35 -6.32
C ILE A 90 -14.47 -9.53 -5.83
N ALA A 91 -14.71 -8.41 -5.14
CA ALA A 91 -13.66 -7.59 -4.54
C ALA A 91 -13.47 -7.91 -3.06
N ALA A 92 -12.36 -7.43 -2.48
CA ALA A 92 -12.19 -7.37 -1.04
C ALA A 92 -12.79 -6.04 -0.53
N ASP A 93 -13.52 -6.07 0.59
CA ASP A 93 -13.91 -4.86 1.31
C ASP A 93 -12.68 -4.26 2.00
N PRO A 94 -12.17 -3.08 1.59
CA PRO A 94 -10.94 -2.49 2.13
C PRO A 94 -10.99 -2.29 3.65
N ARG A 95 -12.18 -2.04 4.21
CA ARG A 95 -12.36 -1.81 5.66
C ARG A 95 -12.00 -3.04 6.49
N GLN A 96 -12.21 -4.24 5.93
CA GLN A 96 -11.91 -5.50 6.60
C GLN A 96 -10.40 -5.81 6.63
N LEU A 97 -9.60 -5.09 5.82
CA LEU A 97 -8.16 -5.26 5.75
C LEU A 97 -7.42 -4.44 6.81
N GLU A 98 -8.07 -3.47 7.44
CA GLU A 98 -7.44 -2.55 8.39
C GLU A 98 -6.92 -3.25 9.64
N ALA A 99 -7.75 -4.08 10.28
CA ALA A 99 -7.36 -4.76 11.51
C ALA A 99 -6.11 -5.66 11.35
N PRO A 100 -6.03 -6.59 10.36
CA PRO A 100 -4.84 -7.40 10.18
C PRO A 100 -3.63 -6.58 9.70
N TRP A 101 -3.84 -5.55 8.87
CA TRP A 101 -2.77 -4.64 8.49
C TRP A 101 -2.18 -3.89 9.69
N ARG A 102 -3.05 -3.35 10.54
CA ARG A 102 -2.67 -2.59 11.73
C ARG A 102 -1.91 -3.46 12.71
N ALA A 103 -2.35 -4.70 12.94
CA ALA A 103 -1.63 -5.64 13.79
C ALA A 103 -0.18 -5.90 13.31
N LEU A 104 0.02 -6.08 12.00
CA LEU A 104 1.34 -6.27 11.40
C LEU A 104 2.22 -5.01 11.50
N VAL A 105 1.62 -3.84 11.27
CA VAL A 105 2.31 -2.54 11.37
C VAL A 105 2.72 -2.27 12.81
N ASP A 106 1.80 -2.38 13.76
CA ASP A 106 2.07 -2.13 15.18
C ASP A 106 3.16 -3.08 15.71
N ASP A 107 3.11 -4.37 15.36
CA ASP A 107 4.17 -5.32 15.72
C ASP A 107 5.53 -4.92 15.12
N THR A 108 5.55 -4.51 13.85
CA THR A 108 6.79 -4.09 13.18
C THR A 108 7.35 -2.81 13.79
N LEU A 109 6.52 -1.81 14.09
CA LEU A 109 6.96 -0.56 14.72
C LEU A 109 7.53 -0.83 16.12
N ARG A 110 6.87 -1.69 16.90
CA ARG A 110 7.37 -2.13 18.21
C ARG A 110 8.74 -2.79 18.09
N LEU A 111 8.94 -3.71 17.14
CA LEU A 111 10.23 -4.36 16.91
C LEU A 111 11.29 -3.39 16.38
N ALA A 112 10.89 -2.36 15.64
CA ALA A 112 11.77 -1.33 15.12
C ALA A 112 12.02 -0.17 16.11
N THR A 113 11.51 -0.27 17.35
CA THR A 113 11.54 0.77 18.38
C THR A 113 10.93 2.12 17.97
N LEU A 114 10.06 2.13 16.95
CA LEU A 114 9.41 3.33 16.43
C LEU A 114 8.08 3.61 17.14
N THR A 115 7.70 4.88 17.15
CA THR A 115 6.44 5.34 17.73
C THR A 115 5.42 5.57 16.63
N LEU A 116 4.18 5.12 16.87
CA LEU A 116 3.08 5.41 15.97
C LEU A 116 2.75 6.91 16.00
N PRO A 117 2.56 7.59 14.85
CA PRO A 117 2.16 8.99 14.84
C PRO A 117 0.81 9.20 15.54
N GLU A 118 0.70 10.27 16.35
CA GLU A 118 -0.55 10.66 17.00
C GLU A 118 -1.60 11.19 16.01
N GLU A 119 -1.15 11.78 14.90
CA GLU A 119 -2.02 12.27 13.85
C GLU A 119 -2.79 11.10 13.23
N GLN A 120 -4.12 11.20 13.25
CA GLN A 120 -4.96 10.23 12.55
C GLN A 120 -4.79 10.39 11.05
N ALA A 121 -4.71 9.27 10.33
CA ALA A 121 -4.66 9.33 8.88
C ALA A 121 -5.98 9.89 8.31
N PHE A 122 -5.89 10.77 7.31
CA PHE A 122 -7.08 11.50 6.82
C PHE A 122 -7.11 11.73 5.31
N ARG A 123 -5.97 11.62 4.61
CA ARG A 123 -5.86 11.90 3.18
C ARG A 123 -6.40 10.73 2.36
N HIS A 124 -7.27 11.04 1.42
CA HIS A 124 -7.81 10.15 0.40
C HIS A 124 -8.23 10.97 -0.83
N GLY A 125 -8.48 10.31 -1.96
CA GLY A 125 -8.97 10.93 -3.20
C GLY A 125 -8.29 10.43 -4.48
N GLY A 126 -7.19 9.68 -4.36
CA GLY A 126 -6.51 9.04 -5.48
C GLY A 126 -7.41 8.11 -6.28
N LYS A 127 -8.29 7.34 -5.62
CA LYS A 127 -9.29 6.49 -6.31
C LYS A 127 -10.28 7.30 -7.18
N GLN A 128 -10.49 8.57 -6.86
CA GLN A 128 -11.42 9.49 -7.55
C GLN A 128 -10.71 10.41 -8.56
N GLY A 129 -9.43 10.15 -8.89
CA GLY A 129 -8.64 11.01 -9.77
C GLY A 129 -8.15 12.30 -9.11
N ARG A 130 -8.33 12.46 -7.79
CA ARG A 130 -7.90 13.65 -7.03
C ARG A 130 -6.53 13.37 -6.39
N HIS A 131 -5.49 13.51 -7.19
CA HIS A 131 -4.12 13.18 -6.81
C HIS A 131 -3.39 14.34 -6.14
N SER A 132 -2.26 14.02 -5.49
CA SER A 132 -1.27 15.03 -5.14
C SER A 132 -0.62 15.60 -6.40
N GLU A 133 0.03 16.75 -6.25
CA GLU A 133 0.84 17.41 -7.28
C GLU A 133 2.01 16.57 -7.80
N HIS A 134 2.31 15.43 -7.15
CA HIS A 134 3.34 14.50 -7.59
C HIS A 134 2.96 13.69 -8.83
N LEU A 135 1.68 13.36 -9.06
CA LEU A 135 1.32 12.45 -10.15
C LEU A 135 1.47 13.09 -11.54
N GLY A 136 1.19 14.39 -11.68
CA GLY A 136 1.27 15.09 -12.97
C GLY A 136 2.64 14.95 -13.63
N PRO A 137 3.75 15.32 -12.96
CA PRO A 137 5.10 15.14 -13.48
C PRO A 137 5.46 13.67 -13.77
N LEU A 138 5.05 12.73 -12.90
CA LEU A 138 5.30 11.30 -13.12
C LEU A 138 4.66 10.80 -14.40
N LEU A 139 3.42 11.21 -14.69
CA LEU A 139 2.74 10.84 -15.93
C LEU A 139 3.36 11.51 -17.14
N ALA A 140 3.81 12.76 -17.01
CA ALA A 140 4.49 13.45 -18.10
C ALA A 140 5.77 12.72 -18.53
N GLU A 141 6.58 12.26 -17.57
CA GLU A 141 7.79 11.47 -17.84
C GLU A 141 7.44 10.07 -18.39
N MET A 142 6.56 9.34 -17.69
CA MET A 142 6.18 7.97 -18.07
C MET A 142 5.57 7.88 -19.47
N GLN A 143 4.79 8.90 -19.88
CA GLN A 143 4.01 8.86 -21.12
C GLN A 143 4.70 9.57 -22.28
N PHE A 144 5.90 10.13 -22.09
CA PHE A 144 6.56 10.95 -23.11
C PHE A 144 6.66 10.24 -24.47
N LEU A 145 7.21 9.03 -24.49
CA LEU A 145 7.42 8.28 -25.73
C LEU A 145 6.09 7.95 -26.43
N GLN A 146 5.10 7.48 -25.67
CA GLN A 146 3.80 7.10 -26.19
C GLN A 146 2.99 8.29 -26.70
N ARG A 147 3.12 9.47 -26.08
CA ARG A 147 2.46 10.70 -26.53
C ARG A 147 3.13 11.31 -27.75
N SER A 148 4.46 11.17 -27.87
CA SER A 148 5.22 11.68 -29.01
C SER A 148 5.06 10.80 -30.25
N TYR A 149 4.92 9.48 -30.05
CA TYR A 149 4.78 8.48 -31.12
C TYR A 149 3.56 7.58 -30.86
N PRO A 150 2.34 8.11 -31.01
CA PRO A 150 1.13 7.35 -30.75
C PRO A 150 0.96 6.23 -31.80
N ASN A 151 0.37 5.10 -31.37
CA ASN A 151 0.07 3.93 -32.21
C ASN A 151 1.28 3.20 -32.80
N SER A 152 2.49 3.44 -32.29
CA SER A 152 3.67 2.61 -32.57
C SER A 152 3.59 1.25 -31.85
N ASN A 153 4.27 0.25 -32.39
CA ASN A 153 4.43 -1.07 -31.77
C ASN A 153 5.80 -1.13 -31.07
N TRP A 154 5.81 -1.63 -29.84
CA TRP A 154 6.99 -1.80 -28.98
C TRP A 154 7.03 -3.19 -28.37
#